data_AF-A0A1I7SC75-F1
#
_entry.id   AF-A0A1I7SC75-F1
#
_cell.length_a   1.000
_cell.length_b   1.000
_cell.length_c   1.000
_cell.angle_alpha   90.00
_cell.angle_beta   90.00
_cell.angle_gamma   90.00
#
_symmetry.space_group_name_H-M   'P 1'
#
loop_
_entity.id
_entity.type
_entity.pdbx_description
1 polymer ?
#
loop_
_entity_poly.entity_id
_entity_poly.type
_entity_poly.pdbx_seq_one_letter_code
_entity_poly.pdbx_strand_id
1 'polypeptide(L)'
;MAFNAMVDMFYSLAHGIVVPSAVVATATTAYFTMENPYLQNISTLTVQIAAFFQVVAVLCSVPCNTVHFYYRYRLLCKGDIWSKRRYLAAYGMALAVILGIALLSCIPANVANDRSKKELVAIGGEIRPHVIVTLNDPIVLLCMFGCQLMFVVEYGVMIFCGQRIIHQARQGIRAATISTQKAQKHLITLMILQAAYPLILYFIPFVYIMIIILMGIKFQSASYIAGLSVQLLSPLNSISVLTLIPAYRRAFTKKSSATSGQLFFSVSR
;
A
#
# COMPACT_ATOMS: atom_id res chain seq x y z
N MET A 1 6.29 12.95 -4.52
CA MET A 1 4.92 13.33 -4.11
C MET A 1 3.89 12.82 -5.10
N ALA A 2 3.81 13.36 -6.34
CA ALA A 2 2.79 12.94 -7.31
C ALA A 2 2.79 11.43 -7.62
N PHE A 3 3.96 10.80 -7.72
CA PHE A 3 4.05 9.36 -7.99
C PHE A 3 3.41 8.49 -6.90
N ASN A 4 3.69 8.73 -5.63
CA ASN A 4 3.06 7.96 -4.54
C ASN A 4 1.55 8.16 -4.53
N ALA A 5 1.07 9.39 -4.80
CA ALA A 5 -0.36 9.64 -4.93
C ALA A 5 -0.99 8.86 -6.10
N MET A 6 -0.28 8.71 -7.22
CA MET A 6 -0.74 7.87 -8.34
C MET A 6 -0.79 6.38 -7.95
N VAL A 7 0.21 5.88 -7.21
CA VAL A 7 0.22 4.50 -6.71
C VAL A 7 -0.92 4.28 -5.71
N ASP A 8 -1.11 5.19 -4.76
CA ASP A 8 -2.21 5.14 -3.78
C ASP A 8 -3.58 5.20 -4.47
N MET A 9 -3.72 6.04 -5.51
CA MET A 9 -4.94 6.14 -6.33
C MET A 9 -5.18 4.85 -7.12
N PHE A 10 -4.16 4.33 -7.80
CA PHE A 10 -4.24 3.05 -8.51
C PHE A 10 -4.63 1.92 -7.56
N TYR A 11 -3.98 1.85 -6.41
CA TYR A 11 -4.30 0.89 -5.35
C TYR A 11 -5.76 1.00 -4.91
N SER A 12 -6.23 2.22 -4.64
CA SER A 12 -7.59 2.48 -4.16
C SER A 12 -8.64 2.15 -5.23
N LEU A 13 -8.36 2.47 -6.50
CA LEU A 13 -9.23 2.14 -7.62
C LEU A 13 -9.29 0.61 -7.85
N ALA A 14 -8.16 -0.08 -7.85
CA ALA A 14 -8.11 -1.52 -8.00
C ALA A 14 -8.92 -2.22 -6.90
N HIS A 15 -8.68 -1.86 -5.63
CA HIS A 15 -9.42 -2.43 -4.50
C HIS A 15 -10.89 -2.05 -4.49
N GLY A 16 -11.22 -0.80 -4.82
CA GLY A 16 -12.60 -0.31 -4.82
C GLY A 16 -13.44 -0.90 -5.95
N ILE A 17 -12.84 -1.16 -7.12
CA ILE A 17 -13.53 -1.79 -8.25
C ILE A 17 -13.66 -3.29 -8.03
N VAL A 18 -12.60 -3.99 -7.60
CA VAL A 18 -12.66 -5.45 -7.47
C VAL A 18 -13.41 -5.87 -6.20
N VAL A 19 -13.31 -5.08 -5.14
CA VAL A 19 -13.78 -5.41 -3.77
C VAL A 19 -13.41 -6.85 -3.44
N PRO A 20 -12.10 -7.18 -3.43
CA PRO A 20 -11.68 -8.55 -3.21
C PRO A 20 -12.05 -8.97 -1.78
N SER A 21 -12.61 -10.16 -1.65
CA SER A 21 -12.81 -10.77 -0.34
C SER A 21 -12.45 -12.25 -0.34
N ALA A 22 -12.22 -12.71 0.90
CA ALA A 22 -12.11 -14.09 1.32
C ALA A 22 -11.33 -15.00 0.40
N VAL A 23 -10.01 -15.06 0.67
CA VAL A 23 -9.27 -16.32 0.71
C VAL A 23 -9.99 -17.27 1.66
N VAL A 24 -11.00 -17.96 1.16
CA VAL A 24 -11.48 -19.16 1.83
C VAL A 24 -10.36 -20.18 1.67
N ALA A 25 -9.54 -20.34 2.70
CA ALA A 25 -8.53 -21.38 2.71
C ALA A 25 -9.20 -22.69 3.19
N THR A 26 -9.32 -23.66 2.30
CA THR A 26 -9.21 -25.05 2.75
C THR A 26 -7.74 -25.30 3.13
N ALA A 27 -7.42 -26.45 3.73
CA ALA A 27 -6.03 -26.76 4.10
C ALA A 27 -5.05 -26.72 2.91
N THR A 28 -5.54 -26.83 1.67
CA THR A 28 -4.69 -26.92 0.47
C THR A 28 -5.02 -25.90 -0.62
N THR A 29 -6.13 -25.17 -0.50
CA THR A 29 -6.66 -24.34 -1.59
C THR A 29 -7.16 -23.02 -1.05
N ALA A 30 -6.75 -21.93 -1.70
CA ALA A 30 -7.21 -20.57 -1.48
C ALA A 30 -8.12 -20.13 -2.64
N TYR A 31 -9.30 -19.57 -2.34
CA TYR A 31 -10.16 -18.94 -3.35
C TYR A 31 -10.06 -17.43 -3.25
N PHE A 32 -9.74 -16.73 -4.34
CA PHE A 32 -9.80 -15.27 -4.39
C PHE A 32 -11.12 -14.85 -5.00
N THR A 33 -12.05 -14.36 -4.19
CA THR A 33 -13.41 -14.00 -4.64
C THR A 33 -13.55 -12.50 -4.88
N MET A 34 -14.42 -12.13 -5.83
CA MET A 34 -14.78 -10.75 -6.12
C MET A 34 -16.18 -10.47 -5.58
N GLU A 35 -16.31 -9.54 -4.64
CA GLU A 35 -17.59 -9.23 -4.01
C GLU A 35 -18.36 -8.10 -4.67
N ASN A 36 -17.78 -7.43 -5.68
CA ASN A 36 -18.49 -6.33 -6.32
C ASN A 36 -19.79 -6.84 -6.99
N PRO A 37 -20.97 -6.33 -6.61
CA PRO A 37 -22.26 -6.76 -7.18
C PRO A 37 -22.38 -6.44 -8.68
N TYR A 38 -21.67 -5.43 -9.18
CA TYR A 38 -21.64 -5.09 -10.60
C TYR A 38 -20.77 -6.04 -11.43
N LEU A 39 -19.94 -6.87 -10.78
CA LEU A 39 -19.02 -7.79 -11.44
C LEU A 39 -19.46 -9.26 -11.39
N GLN A 40 -20.69 -9.57 -10.96
CA GLN A 40 -21.13 -10.97 -10.77
C GLN A 40 -21.16 -11.80 -12.07
N ASN A 41 -21.36 -11.15 -13.22
CA ASN A 41 -21.54 -11.82 -14.51
C ASN A 41 -20.34 -11.63 -15.47
N ILE A 42 -19.16 -11.31 -14.95
CA ILE A 42 -17.99 -11.09 -15.80
C ILE A 42 -17.38 -12.39 -16.31
N SER A 43 -16.70 -12.30 -17.45
CA SER A 43 -15.97 -13.43 -18.00
C SER A 43 -14.85 -13.87 -17.07
N THR A 44 -14.53 -15.16 -17.10
CA THR A 44 -13.36 -15.76 -16.46
C THR A 44 -12.07 -14.97 -16.69
N LEU A 45 -11.83 -14.54 -17.93
CA LEU A 45 -10.62 -13.80 -18.28
C LEU A 45 -10.57 -12.46 -17.55
N THR A 46 -11.72 -11.78 -17.44
CA THR A 46 -11.86 -10.54 -16.67
C THR A 46 -11.54 -10.76 -15.20
N VAL A 47 -11.98 -11.88 -14.60
CA VAL A 47 -11.64 -12.25 -13.22
C VAL A 47 -10.14 -12.43 -13.04
N GLN A 48 -9.45 -13.12 -13.97
CA GLN A 48 -8.01 -13.29 -13.89
C GLN A 48 -7.26 -11.97 -14.04
N ILE A 49 -7.67 -11.11 -14.97
CA ILE A 49 -7.08 -9.78 -15.18
C ILE A 49 -7.26 -8.92 -13.92
N ALA A 50 -8.46 -8.90 -13.34
CA ALA A 50 -8.72 -8.16 -12.11
C ALA A 50 -7.90 -8.71 -10.93
N ALA A 51 -7.77 -10.04 -10.78
CA ALA A 51 -6.90 -10.65 -9.77
C ALA A 51 -5.42 -10.28 -9.97
N PHE A 52 -4.95 -10.24 -11.23
CA PHE A 52 -3.59 -9.79 -11.55
C PHE A 52 -3.36 -8.33 -11.11
N PHE A 53 -4.22 -7.41 -11.52
CA PHE A 53 -4.10 -6.00 -11.12
C PHE A 53 -4.21 -5.81 -9.61
N GLN A 54 -5.02 -6.64 -8.95
CA GLN A 54 -5.15 -6.65 -7.50
C GLN A 54 -3.84 -7.04 -6.82
N VAL A 55 -3.17 -8.10 -7.29
CA VAL A 55 -1.84 -8.51 -6.80
C VAL A 55 -0.81 -7.41 -7.05
N VAL A 56 -0.78 -6.82 -8.26
CA VAL A 56 0.12 -5.71 -8.58
C VAL A 56 -0.12 -4.52 -7.65
N ALA A 57 -1.37 -4.11 -7.44
CA ALA A 57 -1.72 -3.02 -6.55
C ALA A 57 -1.19 -3.23 -5.13
N VAL A 58 -1.43 -4.42 -4.56
CA VAL A 58 -0.95 -4.78 -3.21
C VAL A 58 0.57 -4.72 -3.13
N LEU A 59 1.26 -5.32 -4.10
CA LEU A 59 2.72 -5.39 -4.13
C LEU A 59 3.39 -4.04 -4.44
N CYS A 60 2.72 -3.10 -5.11
CA CYS A 60 3.30 -1.79 -5.45
C CYS A 60 3.59 -0.89 -4.25
N SER A 61 2.86 -1.04 -3.14
CA SER A 61 2.89 -0.07 -2.03
C SER A 61 4.27 0.01 -1.32
N VAL A 62 4.84 -1.14 -0.95
CA VAL A 62 6.08 -1.20 -0.15
C VAL A 62 7.33 -0.87 -0.96
N PRO A 63 7.54 -1.39 -2.18
CA PRO A 63 8.70 -1.04 -3.00
C PRO A 63 8.73 0.45 -3.34
N CYS A 64 7.57 1.02 -3.65
CA CYS A 64 7.44 2.44 -3.95
C CYS A 64 7.81 3.33 -2.75
N ASN A 65 7.39 2.94 -1.55
CA ASN A 65 7.77 3.63 -0.32
C ASN A 65 9.28 3.48 -0.04
N THR A 66 9.84 2.30 -0.29
CA THR A 66 11.28 2.03 -0.10
C THR A 66 12.15 2.91 -0.99
N VAL A 67 11.83 3.01 -2.28
CA VAL A 67 12.55 3.91 -3.21
C VAL A 67 12.46 5.36 -2.72
N HIS A 68 11.29 5.77 -2.21
CA HIS A 68 11.09 7.13 -1.69
C HIS A 68 11.90 7.41 -0.42
N PHE A 69 11.95 6.47 0.52
CA PHE A 69 12.78 6.57 1.73
C PHE A 69 14.27 6.60 1.40
N TYR A 70 14.69 5.76 0.45
CA TYR A 70 16.07 5.73 0.01
C TYR A 70 16.50 7.02 -0.70
N TYR A 71 15.64 7.56 -1.56
CA TYR A 71 15.85 8.88 -2.18
C TYR A 71 15.97 9.99 -1.13
N ARG A 72 15.05 10.05 -0.15
CA ARG A 72 15.13 11.02 0.95
C ARG A 72 16.40 10.87 1.78
N TYR A 73 16.86 9.64 2.01
CA TYR A 73 18.11 9.38 2.72
C TYR A 73 19.31 9.96 1.94
N ARG A 74 19.40 9.70 0.63
CA ARG A 74 20.46 10.26 -0.22
C ARG A 74 20.43 11.78 -0.23
N LEU A 75 19.24 12.36 -0.37
CA LEU A 75 19.05 13.80 -0.38
C LEU A 75 19.48 14.46 0.94
N LEU A 76 18.97 13.98 2.08
CA LEU A 76 19.13 14.64 3.38
C LEU A 76 20.44 14.29 4.08
N CYS A 77 20.93 13.06 3.94
CA CYS A 77 22.11 12.58 4.66
C CYS A 77 23.38 12.61 3.82
N LYS A 78 23.27 12.59 2.48
CA LYS A 78 24.43 12.61 1.57
C LYS A 78 24.50 13.85 0.68
N GLY A 79 23.46 14.70 0.67
CA GLY A 79 23.39 15.85 -0.23
C GLY A 79 23.30 15.46 -1.71
N ASP A 80 23.00 14.19 -2.02
CA ASP A 80 22.94 13.67 -3.38
C ASP A 80 21.52 13.77 -3.92
N ILE A 81 21.30 14.71 -4.85
CA ILE A 81 20.02 14.90 -5.54
C ILE A 81 20.00 13.99 -6.76
N TRP A 82 19.10 13.01 -6.77
CA TRP A 82 18.93 12.16 -7.94
C TRP A 82 18.34 12.91 -9.13
N SER A 83 18.87 12.64 -10.31
CA SER A 83 18.24 13.04 -11.56
C SER A 83 16.88 12.34 -11.73
N LYS A 84 15.95 12.99 -12.46
CA LYS A 84 14.63 12.42 -12.76
C LYS A 84 14.74 11.03 -13.41
N ARG A 85 15.73 10.83 -14.30
CA ARG A 85 15.98 9.55 -14.97
C ARG A 85 16.38 8.45 -13.98
N ARG A 86 17.30 8.74 -13.04
CA ARG A 86 17.72 7.78 -12.01
C ARG A 86 16.57 7.41 -11.08
N TYR A 87 15.78 8.41 -10.69
CA TYR A 87 14.59 8.22 -9.85
C TYR A 87 13.57 7.33 -10.56
N LEU A 88 13.20 7.66 -11.79
CA LEU A 88 12.26 6.86 -12.59
C LEU A 88 12.79 5.44 -12.87
N ALA A 89 14.09 5.28 -13.12
CA ALA A 89 14.70 3.97 -13.31
C ALA A 89 14.57 3.09 -12.06
N ALA A 90 14.77 3.64 -10.86
CA ALA A 90 14.60 2.88 -9.62
C ALA A 90 13.15 2.40 -9.43
N TYR A 91 12.16 3.24 -9.74
CA TYR A 91 10.75 2.83 -9.73
C TYR A 91 10.42 1.82 -10.82
N GLY A 92 10.95 2.01 -12.03
CA GLY A 92 10.77 1.07 -13.14
C GLY A 92 11.32 -0.32 -12.81
N MET A 93 12.48 -0.38 -12.15
CA MET A 93 13.06 -1.65 -11.66
C MET A 93 12.18 -2.31 -10.61
N ALA A 94 11.69 -1.55 -9.62
CA ALA A 94 10.77 -2.08 -8.61
C ALA A 94 9.48 -2.62 -9.27
N LEU A 95 8.89 -1.85 -10.19
CA LEU A 95 7.69 -2.24 -10.92
C LEU A 95 7.91 -3.48 -11.80
N ALA A 96 9.07 -3.61 -12.45
CA ALA A 96 9.40 -4.79 -13.24
C ALA A 96 9.46 -6.06 -12.36
N VAL A 97 10.06 -5.97 -11.17
CA VAL A 97 10.09 -7.08 -10.21
C VAL A 97 8.67 -7.44 -9.74
N ILE A 98 7.85 -6.43 -9.38
CA ILE A 98 6.44 -6.64 -8.98
C ILE A 98 5.65 -7.33 -10.11
N LEU A 99 5.76 -6.84 -11.34
CA LEU A 99 5.07 -7.42 -12.49
C LEU A 99 5.52 -8.86 -12.75
N GLY A 100 6.82 -9.14 -12.62
CA GLY A 100 7.36 -10.50 -12.73
C GLY A 100 6.75 -11.45 -11.70
N ILE A 101 6.70 -11.04 -10.43
CA ILE A 101 6.08 -11.82 -9.35
C ILE A 101 4.57 -12.01 -9.59
N ALA A 102 3.87 -10.95 -9.99
CA ALA A 102 2.43 -11.01 -10.27
C ALA A 102 2.11 -11.95 -11.44
N LEU A 103 2.89 -11.89 -12.52
CA LEU A 103 2.76 -12.80 -13.66
C LEU A 103 3.03 -14.25 -13.25
N LEU A 104 4.09 -14.49 -12.48
CA LEU A 104 4.42 -15.83 -11.98
C LEU A 104 3.29 -16.39 -11.09
N SER A 105 2.67 -15.53 -10.29
CA SER A 105 1.54 -15.89 -9.43
C SER A 105 0.26 -16.23 -10.20
N CYS A 106 0.13 -15.76 -11.45
CA CYS A 106 -1.00 -16.10 -12.31
C CYS A 106 -0.86 -17.47 -13.00
N ILE A 107 0.34 -18.06 -13.06
CA ILE A 107 0.55 -19.38 -13.68
C ILE A 107 -0.23 -20.50 -12.96
N PRO A 108 -0.12 -20.67 -11.63
CA PRO A 108 -0.87 -21.71 -10.90
C PRO A 108 -2.33 -21.34 -10.64
N ALA A 109 -2.75 -20.15 -11.06
CA ALA A 109 -4.08 -19.61 -10.80
C ALA A 109 -5.12 -20.25 -11.73
N ASN A 110 -5.90 -21.17 -11.17
CA ASN A 110 -6.97 -21.84 -11.90
C ASN A 110 -8.26 -21.03 -11.86
N VAL A 111 -9.03 -21.14 -12.94
CA VAL A 111 -10.34 -20.52 -13.05
C VAL A 111 -11.36 -21.31 -12.22
N ALA A 112 -12.40 -20.62 -11.73
CA ALA A 112 -13.61 -21.22 -11.21
C ALA A 112 -14.09 -22.44 -12.03
N ASN A 113 -14.20 -23.59 -11.37
CA ASN A 113 -14.74 -24.83 -11.96
C ASN A 113 -15.96 -25.30 -11.15
N ASP A 114 -16.67 -26.32 -11.63
CA ASP A 114 -17.91 -26.73 -10.96
C ASP A 114 -17.68 -27.32 -9.56
N ARG A 115 -16.48 -27.88 -9.32
CA ARG A 115 -16.08 -28.34 -7.99
C ARG A 115 -15.90 -27.17 -7.03
N SER A 116 -15.16 -26.13 -7.43
CA SER A 116 -14.90 -24.97 -6.58
C SER A 116 -16.18 -24.20 -6.29
N LYS A 117 -17.10 -24.10 -7.26
CA LYS A 117 -18.43 -23.51 -7.03
C LYS A 117 -19.19 -24.27 -5.94
N LYS A 118 -19.21 -25.61 -5.98
CA LYS A 118 -19.86 -26.43 -4.93
C LYS A 118 -19.22 -26.23 -3.56
N GLU A 119 -17.89 -26.18 -3.51
CA GLU A 119 -17.14 -25.94 -2.27
C GLU A 119 -17.44 -24.54 -1.70
N LEU A 120 -17.47 -23.49 -2.53
CA LEU A 120 -17.83 -22.13 -2.12
C LEU A 120 -19.28 -22.02 -1.63
N VAL A 121 -20.23 -22.64 -2.32
CA VAL A 121 -21.64 -22.68 -1.88
C VAL A 121 -21.77 -23.34 -0.52
N ALA A 122 -21.04 -24.44 -0.26
CA ALA A 122 -21.05 -25.10 1.03
C ALA A 122 -20.49 -24.23 2.18
N ILE A 123 -19.69 -23.22 1.86
CA ILE A 123 -18.99 -22.37 2.83
C ILE A 123 -19.71 -21.03 3.05
N GLY A 124 -20.32 -20.46 2.01
CA GLY A 124 -20.85 -19.10 2.03
C GLY A 124 -22.16 -18.88 1.25
N GLY A 125 -22.83 -19.93 0.77
CA GLY A 125 -24.17 -19.89 0.18
C GLY A 125 -24.29 -19.26 -1.22
N GLU A 126 -23.38 -18.36 -1.62
CA GLU A 126 -23.43 -17.63 -2.90
C GLU A 126 -22.26 -17.99 -3.83
N ILE A 127 -22.55 -18.14 -5.13
CA ILE A 127 -21.52 -18.33 -6.16
C ILE A 127 -21.01 -16.95 -6.58
N ARG A 128 -19.76 -16.65 -6.23
CA ARG A 128 -19.09 -15.41 -6.61
C ARG A 128 -18.01 -15.67 -7.67
N PRO A 129 -17.71 -14.72 -8.56
CA PRO A 129 -16.56 -14.82 -9.45
C PRO A 129 -15.28 -15.00 -8.64
N HIS A 130 -14.49 -16.01 -8.99
CA HIS A 130 -13.31 -16.36 -8.20
C HIS A 130 -12.17 -17.00 -9.00
N VAL A 131 -10.98 -16.90 -8.43
CA VAL A 131 -9.76 -17.58 -8.86
C VAL A 131 -9.35 -18.58 -7.78
N ILE A 132 -8.90 -19.77 -8.19
CA ILE A 132 -8.49 -20.84 -7.30
C ILE A 132 -6.96 -20.92 -7.32
N VAL A 133 -6.35 -20.98 -6.15
CA VAL A 133 -4.90 -21.14 -6.00
C VAL A 133 -4.61 -22.31 -5.07
N THR A 134 -3.82 -23.27 -5.54
CA THR A 134 -3.39 -24.41 -4.73
C THR A 134 -2.18 -24.00 -3.88
N LEU A 135 -2.32 -24.04 -2.56
CA LEU A 135 -1.29 -23.57 -1.62
C LEU A 135 -0.02 -24.44 -1.62
N ASN A 136 -0.15 -25.72 -1.97
CA ASN A 136 0.97 -26.66 -2.06
C ASN A 136 1.69 -26.63 -3.41
N ASP A 137 1.24 -25.80 -4.35
CA ASP A 137 1.91 -25.66 -5.64
C ASP A 137 3.30 -25.01 -5.43
N PRO A 138 4.39 -25.59 -5.97
CA PRO A 138 5.73 -25.07 -5.76
C PRO A 138 5.91 -23.64 -6.28
N ILE A 139 5.19 -23.25 -7.34
CA ILE A 139 5.21 -21.88 -7.87
C ILE A 139 4.54 -20.93 -6.88
N VAL A 140 3.41 -21.33 -6.28
CA VAL A 140 2.72 -20.52 -5.26
C VAL A 140 3.61 -20.33 -4.04
N LEU A 141 4.23 -21.41 -3.55
CA LEU A 141 5.17 -21.35 -2.42
C LEU A 141 6.37 -20.44 -2.73
N LEU A 142 6.92 -20.54 -3.94
CA LEU A 142 8.01 -19.68 -4.41
C LEU A 142 7.59 -18.22 -4.45
N CYS A 143 6.41 -17.91 -5.00
CA CYS A 143 5.86 -16.55 -5.02
C CYS A 143 5.62 -16.01 -3.61
N MET A 144 5.03 -16.81 -2.71
CA MET A 144 4.82 -16.43 -1.32
C MET A 144 6.15 -16.12 -0.61
N PHE A 145 7.13 -17.01 -0.75
CA PHE A 145 8.47 -16.80 -0.18
C PHE A 145 9.15 -15.55 -0.76
N GLY A 146 9.10 -15.38 -2.09
CA GLY A 146 9.65 -14.22 -2.79
C GLY A 146 9.03 -12.90 -2.32
N CYS A 147 7.70 -12.84 -2.19
CA CYS A 147 6.98 -11.70 -1.62
C CYS A 147 7.43 -11.41 -0.18
N GLN A 148 7.54 -12.43 0.68
CA GLN A 148 7.98 -12.23 2.07
C GLN A 148 9.42 -11.70 2.14
N LEU A 149 10.34 -12.28 1.36
CA LEU A 149 11.72 -11.84 1.31
C LEU A 149 11.82 -10.38 0.82
N MET A 150 11.06 -10.05 -0.23
CA MET A 150 10.96 -8.68 -0.75
C MET A 150 10.52 -7.72 0.35
N PHE A 151 9.43 -8.02 1.07
CA PHE A 151 8.96 -7.18 2.17
C PHE A 151 10.01 -7.03 3.28
N VAL A 152 10.65 -8.11 3.72
CA VAL A 152 11.67 -8.06 4.77
C VAL A 152 12.83 -7.15 4.36
N VAL A 153 13.35 -7.30 3.13
CA VAL A 153 14.43 -6.47 2.61
C VAL A 153 14.01 -5.00 2.54
N GLU A 154 12.83 -4.73 2.00
CA GLU A 154 12.31 -3.38 1.82
C GLU A 154 12.06 -2.65 3.15
N TYR A 155 11.43 -3.31 4.12
CA TYR A 155 11.29 -2.76 5.47
C TYR A 155 12.64 -2.56 6.15
N GLY A 156 13.58 -3.48 5.97
CA GLY A 156 14.95 -3.31 6.45
C GLY A 156 15.59 -2.03 5.91
N VAL A 157 15.49 -1.79 4.61
CA VAL A 157 15.98 -0.56 3.96
C VAL A 157 15.24 0.67 4.47
N MET A 158 13.92 0.63 4.60
CA MET A 158 13.12 1.76 5.11
C MET A 158 13.48 2.10 6.56
N ILE A 159 13.64 1.11 7.44
CA ILE A 159 14.03 1.32 8.84
C ILE A 159 15.45 1.90 8.90
N PHE A 160 16.40 1.33 8.17
CA PHE A 160 17.77 1.84 8.11
C PHE A 160 17.82 3.29 7.63
N CYS A 161 17.17 3.59 6.50
CA CYS A 161 17.11 4.93 5.94
C CYS A 161 16.39 5.90 6.89
N GLY A 162 15.26 5.47 7.47
CA GLY A 162 14.46 6.25 8.41
C GLY A 162 15.26 6.63 9.65
N GLN A 163 15.94 5.68 10.30
CA GLN A 163 16.79 5.94 11.47
C GLN A 163 17.89 6.97 11.15
N ARG A 164 18.58 6.83 10.02
CA ARG A 164 19.63 7.76 9.59
C ARG A 164 19.07 9.16 9.31
N ILE A 165 17.93 9.25 8.62
CA ILE A 165 17.28 10.54 8.35
C ILE A 165 16.85 11.22 9.65
N ILE A 166 16.25 10.49 10.58
CA ILE A 166 15.84 11.03 11.89
C ILE A 166 17.06 11.52 12.68
N HIS A 167 18.15 10.75 12.67
CA HIS A 167 19.39 11.14 13.33
C HIS A 167 19.97 12.43 12.75
N GLN A 168 20.10 12.51 11.42
CA GLN A 168 20.59 13.71 10.72
C GLN A 168 19.68 14.92 10.95
N ALA A 169 18.37 14.73 10.89
CA ALA A 169 17.40 15.79 11.11
C ALA A 169 17.45 16.31 12.55
N ARG A 170 17.65 15.44 13.55
CA ARG A 170 17.85 15.85 14.96
C ARG A 170 19.12 16.66 15.18
N GLN A 171 20.20 16.36 14.45
CA GLN A 171 21.43 17.16 14.49
C GLN A 171 21.18 18.55 13.89
N GLY A 172 20.55 18.62 12.71
CA GLY A 172 20.23 19.88 12.04
C GLY A 172 19.23 20.76 12.81
N ILE A 173 18.28 20.16 13.53
CA ILE A 173 17.30 20.87 14.36
C ILE A 173 17.96 21.74 15.43
N ARG A 174 19.09 21.30 16.02
CA ARG A 174 19.76 22.04 17.10
C ARG A 174 20.39 23.35 16.62
N ALA A 175 20.69 23.46 15.33
CA ALA A 175 21.29 24.64 14.72
C ALA A 175 20.26 25.55 14.01
N ALA A 176 18.99 25.14 13.95
CA ALA A 176 17.95 25.83 13.18
C ALA A 176 17.15 26.84 14.04
N THR A 177 16.53 27.83 13.38
CA THR A 177 15.60 28.75 14.04
C THR A 177 14.37 28.02 14.60
N ILE A 178 13.69 28.61 15.59
CA ILE A 178 12.51 28.02 16.25
C ILE A 178 11.40 27.64 15.24
N SER A 179 11.18 28.48 14.23
CA SER A 179 10.19 28.23 13.17
C SER A 179 10.58 27.00 12.32
N THR A 180 11.84 26.94 11.88
CA THR A 180 12.38 25.82 11.09
C THR A 180 12.40 24.52 11.90
N GLN A 181 12.74 24.59 13.18
CA GLN A 181 12.71 23.45 14.10
C GLN A 181 11.31 22.85 14.22
N LYS A 182 10.26 23.69 14.33
CA LYS A 182 8.86 23.21 14.39
C LYS A 182 8.47 22.50 13.09
N ALA A 183 8.82 23.07 11.94
CA ALA A 183 8.57 22.45 10.64
C ALA A 183 9.31 21.10 10.48
N GLN A 184 10.58 21.04 10.89
CA GLN A 184 11.39 19.81 10.84
C GLN A 184 10.84 18.72 11.77
N LYS A 185 10.36 19.06 12.97
CA LYS A 185 9.68 18.10 13.86
C LYS A 185 8.46 17.46 13.21
N HIS A 186 7.60 18.27 12.56
CA HIS A 186 6.44 17.75 11.85
C HIS A 186 6.82 16.82 10.68
N LEU A 187 7.87 17.17 9.93
CA LEU A 187 8.39 16.31 8.86
C LEU A 187 8.92 14.98 9.41
N ILE A 188 9.64 14.99 10.53
CA ILE A 188 10.10 13.76 11.20
C ILE A 188 8.92 12.90 11.64
N THR A 189 7.90 13.49 12.28
CA THR A 189 6.69 12.76 12.69
C THR A 189 6.00 12.12 11.49
N LEU A 190 5.86 12.85 10.39
CA LEU A 190 5.32 12.32 9.14
C LEU A 190 6.11 11.13 8.62
N MET A 191 7.44 11.20 8.66
CA MET A 191 8.29 10.08 8.23
C MET A 191 8.14 8.84 9.11
N ILE A 192 8.02 9.02 10.43
CA ILE A 192 7.79 7.91 11.35
C ILE A 192 6.44 7.26 11.06
N LEU A 193 5.38 8.06 10.89
CA LEU A 193 4.04 7.55 10.56
C LEU A 193 4.03 6.80 9.22
N GLN A 194 4.69 7.35 8.19
CA GLN A 194 4.80 6.70 6.88
C GLN A 194 5.53 5.35 6.94
N ALA A 195 6.45 5.15 7.88
CA ALA A 195 7.09 3.85 8.11
C ALA A 195 6.23 2.92 9.00
N ALA A 196 5.51 3.48 9.96
CA ALA A 196 4.69 2.73 10.91
C ALA A 196 3.40 2.19 10.29
N TYR A 197 2.73 2.96 9.42
CA TYR A 197 1.45 2.51 8.85
C TYR A 197 1.57 1.22 8.04
N PRO A 198 2.50 1.08 7.09
CA PRO A 198 2.66 -0.18 6.38
C PRO A 198 2.99 -1.34 7.36
N LEU A 199 3.82 -1.12 8.38
CA LEU A 199 4.15 -2.16 9.35
C LEU A 199 2.91 -2.66 10.11
N ILE A 200 2.12 -1.72 10.65
CA ILE A 200 0.98 -2.03 11.53
C ILE A 200 -0.24 -2.52 10.73
N LEU A 201 -0.50 -1.90 9.58
CA LEU A 201 -1.71 -2.14 8.79
C LEU A 201 -1.52 -3.17 7.68
N TYR A 202 -0.29 -3.51 7.34
CA TYR A 202 -0.02 -4.46 6.28
C TYR A 202 0.80 -5.64 6.76
N PHE A 203 2.00 -5.40 7.27
CA PHE A 203 2.92 -6.49 7.62
C PHE A 203 2.39 -7.36 8.77
N ILE A 204 1.96 -6.76 9.89
CA ILE A 204 1.46 -7.51 11.05
C ILE A 204 0.20 -8.34 10.70
N PRO A 205 -0.87 -7.77 10.09
CA PRO A 205 -2.05 -8.54 9.71
C PRO A 205 -1.74 -9.66 8.73
N PHE A 206 -0.84 -9.41 7.76
CA PHE A 206 -0.49 -10.42 6.76
C PHE A 206 0.27 -11.58 7.36
N VAL A 207 1.29 -11.31 8.20
CA VAL A 207 2.03 -12.37 8.93
C VAL A 207 1.09 -13.17 9.82
N TYR A 208 0.19 -12.50 10.54
CA TYR A 208 -0.81 -13.16 11.39
C TYR A 208 -1.71 -14.10 10.59
N ILE A 209 -2.24 -13.66 9.45
CA ILE A 209 -3.08 -14.48 8.57
C ILE A 209 -2.30 -15.66 8.00
N MET A 210 -1.05 -15.45 7.59
CA MET A 210 -0.20 -16.53 7.10
C MET A 210 0.05 -17.59 8.17
N ILE A 211 0.31 -17.19 9.42
CA ILE A 211 0.44 -18.13 10.54
C ILE A 211 -0.85 -18.92 10.75
N ILE A 212 -2.01 -18.27 10.74
CA ILE A 212 -3.32 -18.93 10.84
C ILE A 212 -3.53 -19.97 9.72
N ILE A 213 -3.22 -19.59 8.48
CA ILE A 213 -3.32 -20.48 7.30
C ILE A 213 -2.38 -21.68 7.46
N LEU A 214 -1.14 -21.46 7.90
CA LEU A 214 -0.15 -22.52 8.13
C LEU A 214 -0.57 -23.47 9.26
N MET A 215 -1.28 -22.98 10.28
CA MET A 215 -1.86 -23.81 11.34
C MET A 215 -3.12 -24.58 10.91
N GLY A 216 -3.60 -24.39 9.67
CA GLY A 216 -4.81 -25.04 9.16
C GLY A 216 -6.10 -24.52 9.79
N ILE A 217 -6.06 -23.38 10.47
CA ILE A 217 -7.23 -22.79 11.13
C ILE A 217 -8.10 -22.15 10.05
N LYS A 218 -9.33 -22.65 9.91
CA LYS A 218 -10.33 -22.08 9.00
C LYS A 218 -10.73 -20.70 9.53
N PHE A 219 -10.28 -19.64 8.86
CA PHE A 219 -10.60 -18.27 9.25
C PHE A 219 -11.26 -17.53 8.09
N GLN A 220 -12.58 -17.67 7.96
CA GLN A 220 -13.38 -17.02 6.90
C GLN A 220 -13.24 -15.49 6.94
N SER A 221 -13.03 -14.90 8.12
CA SER A 221 -12.92 -13.45 8.28
C SER A 221 -11.49 -12.89 8.10
N ALA A 222 -10.49 -13.76 7.89
CA ALA A 222 -9.08 -13.39 7.75
C ALA A 222 -8.88 -12.29 6.71
N SER A 223 -9.47 -12.52 5.55
CA SER A 223 -9.40 -11.64 4.39
C SER A 223 -10.02 -10.28 4.62
N TYR A 224 -11.12 -10.19 5.38
CA TYR A 224 -11.76 -8.92 5.66
C TYR A 224 -10.87 -8.10 6.58
N ILE A 225 -10.25 -8.73 7.58
CA ILE A 225 -9.29 -8.06 8.46
C ILE A 225 -8.06 -7.61 7.64
N ALA A 226 -7.47 -8.48 6.81
CA ALA A 226 -6.38 -8.08 5.92
C ALA A 226 -6.79 -6.94 5.00
N GLY A 227 -7.89 -7.11 4.27
CA GLY A 227 -8.40 -6.16 3.28
C GLY A 227 -8.67 -4.80 3.89
N LEU A 228 -9.37 -4.74 5.03
CA LEU A 228 -9.59 -3.49 5.78
C LEU A 228 -8.27 -2.86 6.21
N SER A 229 -7.34 -3.65 6.74
CA SER A 229 -6.05 -3.13 7.19
C SER A 229 -5.27 -2.51 6.03
N VAL A 230 -5.18 -3.19 4.88
CA VAL A 230 -4.48 -2.63 3.71
C VAL A 230 -5.23 -1.41 3.13
N GLN A 231 -6.57 -1.46 3.06
CA GLN A 231 -7.37 -0.33 2.57
C GLN A 231 -7.23 0.93 3.43
N LEU A 232 -7.02 0.80 4.74
CA LEU A 232 -6.81 1.93 5.65
C LEU A 232 -5.49 2.67 5.40
N LEU A 233 -4.52 2.07 4.69
CA LEU A 233 -3.22 2.68 4.44
C LEU A 233 -3.32 4.01 3.66
N SER A 234 -4.07 4.01 2.54
CA SER A 234 -4.28 5.16 1.67
C SER A 234 -4.98 6.35 2.37
N PRO A 235 -6.13 6.16 3.07
CA PRO A 235 -6.77 7.25 3.80
C PRO A 235 -5.92 7.72 4.98
N LEU A 236 -5.22 6.84 5.70
CA LEU A 236 -4.35 7.27 6.81
C LEU A 236 -3.14 8.07 6.34
N ASN A 237 -2.54 7.71 5.20
CA ASN A 237 -1.50 8.51 4.56
C ASN A 237 -2.04 9.90 4.18
N SER A 238 -3.23 9.96 3.57
CA SER A 238 -3.87 11.21 3.17
C SER A 238 -4.22 12.10 4.37
N ILE A 239 -4.84 11.53 5.41
CA ILE A 239 -5.20 12.23 6.65
C ILE A 239 -3.94 12.74 7.35
N SER A 240 -2.87 11.95 7.40
CA SER A 240 -1.59 12.37 8.00
C SER A 240 -1.01 13.59 7.32
N VAL A 241 -1.00 13.58 5.98
CA VAL A 241 -0.53 14.72 5.18
C VAL A 241 -1.40 15.95 5.44
N LEU A 242 -2.72 15.81 5.44
CA LEU A 242 -3.66 16.92 5.65
C LEU A 242 -3.56 17.52 7.07
N THR A 243 -3.39 16.69 8.09
CA THR A 243 -3.38 17.11 9.50
C THR A 243 -2.02 17.67 9.94
N LEU A 244 -0.92 17.09 9.46
CA LEU A 244 0.42 17.42 9.95
C LEU A 244 1.11 18.52 9.13
N ILE A 245 0.78 18.70 7.85
CA ILE A 245 1.35 19.78 7.05
C ILE A 245 0.62 21.09 7.34
N PRO A 246 1.30 22.11 7.92
CA PRO A 246 0.65 23.33 8.35
C PRO A 246 -0.05 24.11 7.23
N ALA A 247 0.45 24.01 5.99
CA ALA A 247 -0.18 24.65 4.83
C ALA A 247 -1.59 24.09 4.56
N TYR A 248 -1.74 22.76 4.55
CA TYR A 248 -3.03 22.11 4.37
C TYR A 248 -3.95 22.30 5.57
N ARG A 249 -3.42 22.19 6.80
CA ARG A 249 -4.21 22.45 8.01
C ARG A 249 -4.80 23.86 8.01
N ARG A 250 -4.01 24.88 7.63
CA ARG A 250 -4.49 26.27 7.51
C ARG A 250 -5.55 26.46 6.44
N ALA A 251 -5.52 25.68 5.36
CA ALA A 251 -6.57 25.73 4.34
C ALA A 251 -7.91 25.19 4.89
N PHE A 252 -7.88 24.13 5.69
CA PHE A 252 -9.07 23.57 6.34
C PHE A 252 -9.56 24.37 7.55
N THR A 253 -8.65 24.94 8.34
CA THR A 253 -9.01 25.73 9.54
C THR A 253 -9.23 27.20 9.25
N LYS A 254 -9.05 27.68 8.01
CA LYS A 254 -9.56 28.99 7.62
C LYS A 254 -11.09 28.91 7.67
N LYS A 255 -11.65 29.25 8.82
CA LYS A 255 -12.98 29.84 8.91
C LYS A 255 -13.03 30.85 7.78
N SER A 256 -13.93 30.66 6.82
CA SER A 256 -14.22 31.70 5.83
C SER A 256 -14.50 32.94 6.64
N SER A 257 -13.56 33.88 6.66
CA SER A 257 -13.79 35.22 7.19
C SER A 257 -14.70 35.91 6.19
N ALA A 258 -15.96 35.47 6.20
CA ALA A 258 -17.08 36.16 5.61
C ALA A 258 -17.39 37.35 6.51
N THR A 259 -16.53 38.37 6.51
CA THR A 259 -16.90 39.72 6.94
C THR A 259 -15.93 40.75 6.36
N SER A 260 -16.45 41.47 5.36
CA SER A 260 -16.34 42.91 5.16
C SER A 260 -14.97 43.59 5.08
N GLY A 261 -14.71 44.11 3.88
CA GLY A 261 -14.39 45.51 3.69
C GLY A 261 -13.12 46.04 4.36
N GLN A 262 -12.03 46.06 3.60
CA GLN A 262 -11.33 47.33 3.35
C GLN A 262 -10.43 47.20 2.13
N LEU A 263 -10.82 47.93 1.08
CA LEU A 263 -9.89 48.51 0.13
C LEU A 263 -8.73 49.14 0.92
N PHE A 264 -7.53 48.58 0.82
CA PHE A 264 -6.30 49.34 1.01
C PHE A 264 -5.62 49.46 -0.35
N PHE A 265 -6.21 50.31 -1.20
CA PHE A 265 -5.40 51.13 -2.09
C PHE A 265 -4.79 52.23 -1.22
N SER A 266 -3.52 52.07 -0.85
CA SER A 266 -2.67 53.20 -0.50
C SER A 266 -1.58 53.26 -1.57
N VAL A 267 -1.72 54.28 -2.41
CA VAL A 267 -0.79 54.74 -3.42
C VAL A 267 0.19 55.74 -2.77
N SER A 268 1.37 55.87 -3.38
CA SER A 268 2.43 56.87 -3.19
C SER A 268 3.44 56.59 -2.06
N ARG A 269 4.76 56.70 -2.29
CA ARG A 269 5.54 57.42 -3.32
C ARG A 269 6.87 56.72 -3.53
#